data_AF-A0A7T8GV06-F1
#
_entry.id   AF-A0A7T8GV06-F1
#
_cell.length_a   1.000
_cell.length_b   1.000
_cell.length_c   1.000
_cell.angle_alpha   90.00
_cell.angle_beta   90.00
_cell.angle_gamma   90.00
#
_symmetry.space_group_name_H-M   'P 1'
#
loop_
_entity.id
_entity.type
_entity.pdbx_description
1 polymer ?
#
loop_
_entity_poly.entity_id
_entity_poly.type
_entity_poly.pdbx_seq_one_letter_code
_entity_poly.pdbx_strand_id
1 'polypeptide(L)'
;NRWSKEGIGYYLSQKHCECDAQTPDCCNDGWRVTLVGSRFLSQTEQKYAPIEGEMLGVAWALEQTRYFIHGCDNLIVVTDHKPLVKLLGDRTLDEIPNMRLFRLKQRTLLWRFQIFHLPGKTNHVADATSRNPS
;
A
#
# COMPACT_ATOMS: atom_id res chain seq x y z
N ASN A 1 9.08 11.22 -3.59
CA ASN A 1 9.78 9.93 -3.60
C ASN A 1 9.97 9.45 -5.01
N ARG A 2 11.11 8.81 -5.31
CA ARG A 2 11.37 8.14 -6.59
C ARG A 2 10.98 6.68 -6.41
N TRP A 3 9.96 6.24 -7.13
CA TRP A 3 9.50 4.85 -7.17
C TRP A 3 10.65 3.86 -7.47
N SER A 4 10.67 2.71 -6.79
CA SER A 4 11.64 1.63 -7.02
C SER A 4 11.37 0.90 -8.33
N LYS A 5 12.38 0.77 -9.18
CA LYS A 5 12.30 -0.04 -10.41
C LYS A 5 12.74 -1.48 -10.22
N GLU A 6 13.14 -1.85 -9.00
CA GLU A 6 13.71 -3.18 -8.72
C GLU A 6 12.69 -4.10 -8.06
N GLY A 7 11.94 -3.58 -7.08
CA GLY A 7 11.02 -4.36 -6.28
C GLY A 7 9.86 -3.55 -5.71
N ILE A 8 8.94 -4.29 -5.10
CA ILE A 8 7.84 -3.74 -4.31
C ILE A 8 7.85 -4.39 -2.94
N GLY A 9 7.44 -3.63 -1.94
CA GLY A 9 7.43 -4.09 -0.56
C GLY A 9 6.24 -3.53 0.20
N TYR A 10 5.87 -4.23 1.27
CA TYR A 10 4.86 -3.79 2.22
C TYR A 10 5.23 -4.25 3.63
N TYR A 11 4.63 -3.61 4.62
CA TYR A 11 4.51 -4.16 5.96
C TYR A 11 3.07 -4.03 6.42
N LEU A 12 2.62 -5.01 7.20
CA LEU A 12 1.35 -5.03 7.91
C LEU A 12 1.64 -4.82 9.39
N SER A 13 0.86 -3.95 10.02
CA SER A 13 0.92 -3.75 11.46
C SER A 13 -0.49 -3.75 12.06
N GLN A 14 -0.58 -4.25 13.29
CA GLN A 14 -1.82 -4.23 14.08
C GLN A 14 -1.71 -3.17 15.16
N LYS A 15 -2.82 -2.45 15.39
CA LYS A 15 -2.92 -1.46 16.45
C LYS A 15 -3.16 -2.15 17.80
N HIS A 16 -2.38 -1.77 18.79
CA HIS A 16 -2.44 -2.24 20.18
C HIS A 16 -2.65 -1.10 21.19
N CYS A 17 -2.86 0.15 20.74
CA CYS A 17 -3.27 1.27 21.61
C CYS A 17 -4.70 1.75 21.36
N GLU A 18 -5.26 2.42 22.36
CA GLU A 18 -6.57 3.08 22.35
C GLU A 18 -6.53 4.53 21.86
N CYS A 19 -5.34 5.01 21.50
CA CYS A 19 -5.08 6.29 20.84
C CYS A 19 -6.01 6.52 19.63
N ASP A 20 -6.45 7.75 19.33
CA ASP A 20 -7.34 8.02 18.18
C ASP A 20 -6.62 8.03 16.81
N ALA A 21 -5.31 7.87 16.80
CA ALA A 21 -4.52 7.96 15.58
C ALA A 21 -4.86 6.84 14.58
N GLN A 22 -5.01 7.22 13.32
CA GLN A 22 -5.30 6.34 12.19
C GLN A 22 -4.03 5.86 11.47
N THR A 23 -2.88 6.47 11.73
CA THR A 23 -1.59 6.07 11.15
C THR A 23 -0.67 5.46 12.21
N PRO A 24 0.34 4.68 11.80
CA PRO A 24 1.42 4.23 12.67
C PRO A 24 2.12 5.39 13.41
N ASP A 25 2.92 5.05 14.44
CA ASP A 25 3.78 5.97 15.23
C ASP A 25 3.07 6.93 16.20
N CYS A 26 1.83 6.62 16.59
CA CYS A 26 1.12 7.42 17.58
C CYS A 26 1.61 7.24 19.03
N CYS A 27 2.24 6.10 19.35
CA CYS A 27 2.97 5.84 20.59
C CYS A 27 3.94 4.66 20.40
N ASN A 28 4.91 4.53 21.31
CA ASN A 28 6.05 3.59 21.17
C ASN A 28 5.64 2.13 20.94
N ASP A 29 4.56 1.67 21.57
CA ASP A 29 4.08 0.28 21.48
C ASP A 29 2.69 0.17 20.83
N GLY A 30 2.24 1.25 20.19
CA GLY A 30 0.88 1.39 19.69
C GLY A 30 0.57 0.58 18.44
N TRP A 31 1.59 0.28 17.64
CA TRP A 31 1.47 -0.51 16.42
C TRP A 31 2.56 -1.57 16.39
N ARG A 32 2.18 -2.82 16.14
CA ARG A 32 3.13 -3.95 16.11
C ARG A 32 3.12 -4.58 14.73
N VAL A 33 4.30 -4.75 14.16
CA VAL A 33 4.47 -5.39 12.84
C VAL A 33 4.06 -6.86 12.94
N THR A 34 3.17 -7.27 12.04
CA THR A 34 2.67 -8.66 11.95
C THR A 34 3.32 -9.40 10.79
N LEU A 35 3.50 -8.72 9.67
CA LEU A 35 4.04 -9.30 8.45
C LEU A 35 4.82 -8.24 7.66
N VAL A 36 5.92 -8.66 7.04
CA VAL A 36 6.67 -7.86 6.08
C VAL A 36 6.87 -8.71 4.85
N GLY A 37 6.73 -8.12 3.66
CA GLY A 37 6.90 -8.84 2.42
C GLY A 37 7.50 -7.96 1.33
N SER A 38 8.30 -8.58 0.48
CA SER A 38 8.87 -7.95 -0.72
C SER A 38 8.86 -8.93 -1.88
N ARG A 39 8.97 -8.40 -3.10
CA ARG A 39 9.33 -9.21 -4.27
C ARG A 39 9.99 -8.35 -5.34
N PHE A 40 10.75 -9.00 -6.21
CA PHE A 40 11.25 -8.38 -7.43
C PHE A 40 10.11 -8.05 -8.40
N LEU A 41 10.28 -6.97 -9.15
CA LEU A 41 9.46 -6.64 -10.30
C LEU A 41 9.84 -7.50 -11.50
N SER A 42 8.84 -8.07 -12.18
CA SER A 42 9.04 -8.71 -13.48
C SER A 42 9.49 -7.70 -14.54
N GLN A 43 10.11 -8.17 -15.63
CA GLN A 43 10.58 -7.30 -16.72
C GLN A 43 9.48 -6.38 -17.28
N THR A 44 8.22 -6.83 -17.26
CA THR A 44 7.08 -6.01 -17.69
C THR A 44 6.70 -4.97 -16.65
N GLU A 45 6.69 -5.32 -15.37
CA GLU A 45 6.36 -4.38 -14.28
C GLU A 45 7.44 -3.31 -14.10
N GLN A 46 8.71 -3.61 -14.37
CA GLN A 46 9.78 -2.60 -14.36
C GLN A 46 9.52 -1.46 -15.36
N LYS A 47 8.74 -1.71 -16.41
CA LYS A 47 8.37 -0.71 -17.43
C LYS A 47 7.17 0.15 -17.02
N TYR A 48 6.54 -0.13 -15.88
CA TYR A 48 5.36 0.63 -15.42
C TYR A 48 5.72 2.07 -15.10
N ALA A 49 4.78 2.99 -15.36
CA ALA A 49 4.90 4.35 -14.87
C ALA A 49 4.92 4.33 -13.32
N PRO A 50 5.56 5.32 -12.65
CA PRO A 50 5.64 5.33 -11.19
C PRO A 50 4.30 5.08 -10.49
N ILE A 51 3.24 5.79 -10.88
CA ILE A 51 1.91 5.63 -10.30
C ILE A 51 1.31 4.23 -10.47
N GLU A 52 1.62 3.54 -11.57
CA GLU A 52 1.16 2.17 -11.83
C GLU A 52 1.93 1.17 -10.96
N GLY A 53 3.22 1.40 -10.74
CA GLY A 53 4.04 0.63 -9.83
C GLY A 53 3.56 0.77 -8.38
N GLU A 54 3.37 2.00 -7.91
CA GLU A 54 2.88 2.27 -6.56
C GLU A 54 1.51 1.61 -6.32
N MET A 55 0.61 1.69 -7.31
CA MET A 55 -0.70 1.05 -7.23
C MET A 55 -0.60 -0.48 -7.24
N LEU A 56 0.36 -1.04 -7.99
CA LEU A 56 0.68 -2.47 -7.97
C LEU A 56 1.16 -2.89 -6.58
N GLY A 57 1.99 -2.07 -5.92
CA GLY A 57 2.42 -2.28 -4.53
C GLY A 57 1.24 -2.45 -3.59
N VAL A 58 0.29 -1.51 -3.61
CA VAL A 58 -0.91 -1.56 -2.77
C VAL A 58 -1.77 -2.80 -3.07
N ALA A 59 -2.08 -3.05 -4.35
CA ALA A 59 -2.90 -4.20 -4.74
C ALA A 59 -2.26 -5.53 -4.32
N TRP A 60 -0.94 -5.66 -4.50
CA TRP A 60 -0.21 -6.85 -4.08
C TRP A 60 -0.18 -7.00 -2.56
N ALA A 61 0.04 -5.92 -1.80
CA ALA A 61 0.02 -5.96 -0.34
C ALA A 61 -1.32 -6.49 0.22
N LEU A 62 -2.45 -6.01 -0.32
CA LEU A 62 -3.79 -6.48 0.06
C LEU A 62 -3.97 -7.99 -0.22
N GLU A 63 -3.51 -8.46 -1.38
CA GLU A 63 -3.62 -9.88 -1.75
C GLU A 63 -2.76 -10.80 -0.89
N GLN A 64 -1.54 -10.36 -0.52
CA GLN A 64 -0.64 -11.15 0.32
C GLN A 64 -1.10 -11.19 1.77
N THR A 65 -1.67 -10.09 2.26
CA THR A 65 -2.16 -9.97 3.64
C THR A 65 -3.58 -10.48 3.81
N ARG A 66 -4.23 -11.00 2.75
CA ARG A 66 -5.66 -11.31 2.72
C ARG A 66 -6.19 -12.08 3.93
N TYR A 67 -5.45 -13.05 4.45
CA TYR A 67 -5.90 -13.86 5.59
C TYR A 67 -5.88 -13.09 6.93
N PHE A 68 -5.09 -12.04 7.03
CA PHE A 68 -5.04 -11.15 8.20
C PHE A 68 -6.10 -10.06 8.15
N ILE A 69 -6.38 -9.54 6.95
CA ILE A 69 -7.25 -8.36 6.77
C ILE A 69 -8.69 -8.70 6.37
N HIS A 70 -8.99 -9.98 6.11
CA HIS A 70 -10.35 -10.39 5.76
C HIS A 70 -11.32 -10.13 6.91
N GLY A 71 -12.43 -9.45 6.64
CA GLY A 71 -13.41 -9.06 7.65
C GLY A 71 -12.99 -7.88 8.55
N CYS A 72 -11.87 -7.20 8.25
CA CYS A 72 -11.47 -5.99 8.96
C CYS A 72 -12.27 -4.78 8.42
N ASP A 73 -13.19 -4.26 9.23
CA ASP A 73 -14.04 -3.11 8.84
C ASP A 73 -13.31 -1.76 8.93
N ASN A 74 -12.20 -1.70 9.67
CA ASN A 74 -11.39 -0.50 9.89
C ASN A 74 -9.99 -0.61 9.27
N LEU A 75 -9.88 -1.30 8.14
CA LEU A 75 -8.62 -1.46 7.43
C LEU A 75 -8.08 -0.11 6.94
N ILE A 76 -6.79 0.12 7.17
CA ILE A 76 -6.09 1.35 6.79
C ILE A 76 -4.94 1.00 5.85
N VAL A 77 -4.92 1.65 4.69
CA VAL A 77 -3.81 1.62 3.74
C VAL A 77 -3.05 2.93 3.85
N VAL A 78 -1.74 2.85 4.05
CA VAL A 78 -0.86 4.03 4.09
C VAL A 78 0.09 3.96 2.90
N THR A 79 0.23 5.08 2.19
CA THR A 79 1.15 5.22 1.06
C THR A 79 1.87 6.55 1.13
N ASP A 80 3.10 6.61 0.63
CA ASP A 80 3.86 7.84 0.42
C ASP A 80 3.56 8.48 -0.94
N HIS A 81 2.71 7.86 -1.76
CA HIS A 81 2.34 8.34 -3.08
C HIS A 81 0.98 9.05 -3.05
N LYS A 82 0.99 10.36 -2.75
CA LYS A 82 -0.22 11.21 -2.59
C LYS A 82 -1.30 11.04 -3.68
N PRO A 83 -0.96 10.91 -4.99
CA PRO A 83 -1.98 10.67 -6.03
C PRO A 83 -2.82 9.39 -5.83
N LEU A 84 -2.29 8.36 -5.16
CA LEU A 84 -3.04 7.12 -4.91
C LEU A 84 -4.20 7.31 -3.95
N VAL A 85 -4.11 8.25 -3.00
CA VAL A 85 -5.20 8.56 -2.06
C VAL A 85 -6.47 8.90 -2.85
N LYS A 86 -6.35 9.79 -3.85
CA LYS A 86 -7.48 10.16 -4.70
C LYS A 86 -7.94 9.02 -5.61
N LEU A 87 -7.01 8.22 -6.14
CA LEU A 87 -7.34 7.13 -7.06
C LEU A 87 -8.05 5.95 -6.38
N LEU A 88 -7.64 5.58 -5.17
CA LEU A 88 -8.17 4.43 -4.43
C LEU A 88 -9.28 4.82 -3.44
N GLY A 89 -9.29 6.06 -2.95
CA GLY A 89 -10.32 6.58 -2.06
C GLY A 89 -11.49 7.18 -2.83
N ASP A 90 -11.26 8.32 -3.49
CA ASP A 90 -12.37 9.19 -3.96
C ASP A 90 -12.93 8.81 -5.32
N ARG A 91 -12.08 8.35 -6.24
CA ARG A 91 -12.51 8.09 -7.61
C ARG A 91 -13.37 6.84 -7.69
N THR A 92 -14.25 6.76 -8.69
CA THR A 92 -14.89 5.48 -9.09
C THR A 92 -14.01 4.75 -10.11
N LEU A 93 -14.48 3.62 -10.66
CA LEU A 93 -13.74 2.87 -11.68
C LEU A 93 -13.82 3.53 -13.06
N ASP A 94 -14.98 4.07 -13.41
CA ASP A 94 -15.27 4.72 -14.69
C ASP A 94 -14.48 6.01 -14.91
N GLU A 95 -14.01 6.64 -13.84
CA GLU A 95 -13.14 7.82 -13.88
C GLU A 95 -11.65 7.53 -14.14
N ILE A 96 -11.27 6.25 -14.33
CA ILE A 96 -9.89 5.82 -14.55
C ILE A 96 -9.69 5.40 -16.02
N PRO A 97 -9.22 6.31 -16.90
CA PRO A 97 -9.04 6.01 -18.32
C PRO A 97 -7.82 5.10 -18.59
N ASN A 98 -6.84 5.09 -17.68
CA ASN A 98 -5.69 4.19 -17.81
C ASN A 98 -6.10 2.76 -17.45
N MET A 99 -6.11 1.89 -18.45
CA MET A 99 -6.54 0.49 -18.33
C MET A 99 -5.73 -0.34 -17.31
N ARG A 100 -4.45 -0.01 -17.10
CA ARG A 100 -3.62 -0.68 -16.10
C ARG A 100 -4.03 -0.26 -14.69
N LEU A 101 -4.18 1.04 -14.44
CA LEU A 101 -4.68 1.54 -13.16
C LEU A 101 -6.10 1.04 -12.88
N PHE A 102 -6.95 0.96 -13.89
CA PHE A 102 -8.29 0.39 -13.79
C PHE A 102 -8.24 -1.06 -13.28
N ARG A 103 -7.45 -1.93 -13.93
CA ARG A 103 -7.29 -3.34 -13.53
C ARG A 103 -6.68 -3.47 -12.13
N LEU A 104 -5.70 -2.64 -11.79
CA LEU A 104 -5.09 -2.63 -10.46
C LEU A 104 -6.10 -2.21 -9.38
N LYS A 105 -6.96 -1.22 -9.66
CA LYS A 105 -8.05 -0.84 -8.74
C LYS A 105 -9.06 -1.96 -8.56
N GLN A 106 -9.44 -2.64 -9.64
CA GLN A 106 -10.38 -3.76 -9.54
C GLN A 106 -9.89 -4.83 -8.57
N ARG A 107 -8.58 -5.11 -8.56
CA ARG A 107 -7.98 -6.05 -7.60
C ARG A 107 -8.20 -5.63 -6.15
N THR A 108 -8.23 -4.33 -5.84
CA THR A 108 -8.43 -3.84 -4.47
C THR A 108 -9.89 -3.85 -4.00
N LEU A 109 -10.86 -4.04 -4.91
CA LEU A 109 -12.30 -3.93 -4.58
C LEU A 109 -12.83 -5.00 -3.63
N LEU A 110 -12.06 -6.07 -3.39
CA LEU A 110 -12.41 -7.10 -2.42
C LEU A 110 -12.29 -6.61 -0.97
N TRP A 111 -11.64 -5.48 -0.73
CA TRP A 111 -11.42 -4.91 0.60
C TRP A 111 -12.02 -3.52 0.71
N ARG A 112 -12.66 -3.25 1.85
CA ARG A 112 -13.07 -1.90 2.26
C ARG A 112 -11.95 -1.35 3.13
N PHE A 113 -11.40 -0.20 2.74
CA PHE A 113 -10.31 0.44 3.49
C PHE A 113 -10.36 1.95 3.35
N GLN A 114 -9.76 2.63 4.32
CA GLN A 114 -9.38 4.04 4.20
C GLN A 114 -7.94 4.13 3.72
N ILE A 115 -7.64 5.10 2.86
CA ILE A 115 -6.28 5.33 2.36
C ILE A 115 -5.75 6.69 2.79
N PHE A 116 -4.54 6.72 3.35
CA PHE A 116 -3.89 7.95 3.80
C PHE A 116 -2.52 8.12 3.17
N HIS A 117 -2.15 9.38 2.97
CA HIS A 117 -0.81 9.73 2.56
C HIS A 117 0.06 10.01 3.78
N LEU A 118 1.18 9.27 3.92
CA LEU A 118 2.21 9.53 4.91
C LEU A 118 3.52 9.90 4.20
N PRO A 119 4.12 11.08 4.47
CA PRO A 119 5.35 11.49 3.79
C PRO A 119 6.45 10.43 3.93
N GLY A 120 7.12 10.08 2.83
CA GLY A 120 8.08 8.96 2.78
C GLY A 120 9.27 9.03 3.76
N LYS A 121 9.49 10.16 4.45
CA LYS A 121 10.46 10.24 5.56
C LYS A 121 10.06 9.43 6.79
N THR A 122 8.84 8.91 6.88
CA THR A 122 8.40 8.04 7.99
C THR A 122 8.03 6.64 7.52
N ASN A 123 7.96 6.38 6.22
CA ASN A 123 7.64 5.05 5.65
C ASN A 123 8.92 4.22 5.39
N HIS A 124 9.83 4.16 6.37
CA HIS A 124 11.15 3.57 6.20
C HIS A 124 11.13 2.07 5.86
N VAL A 125 10.17 1.33 6.42
CA VAL A 125 10.08 -0.13 6.26
C VAL A 125 9.65 -0.50 4.84
N ALA A 126 8.61 0.16 4.29
CA ALA A 126 8.18 -0.09 2.92
C ALA A 126 9.23 0.36 1.90
N ASP A 127 9.90 1.50 2.14
CA ASP A 127 10.97 1.99 1.27
C ASP A 127 12.16 1.02 1.25
N ALA A 128 12.61 0.55 2.42
CA ALA A 128 13.71 -0.42 2.52
C ALA A 128 13.39 -1.75 1.82
N THR A 129 12.19 -2.30 2.03
CA THR A 129 11.76 -3.57 1.43
C THR A 129 11.56 -3.50 -0.08
N SER A 130 11.15 -2.34 -0.61
CA SER A 130 11.02 -2.13 -2.06
C SER A 130 12.35 -1.94 -2.79
N ARG A 131 13.39 -1.47 -2.08
CA ARG A 131 14.74 -1.24 -2.63
C ARG A 131 15.65 -2.45 -2.48
N ASN A 132 15.41 -3.29 -1.46
CA ASN A 132 16.19 -4.49 -1.21
C ASN A 132 15.27 -5.73 -1.14
N PRO A 133 14.55 -6.06 -2.22
CA PRO A 133 13.65 -7.19 -2.23
C PRO A 133 14.41 -8.52 -2.10
N SER A 134 13.84 -9.45 -1.34
CA SER A 134 14.25 -10.86 -1.21
C SER A 134 13.11 -11.81 -1.55
#